data_AF-A0A9C6W9A5-F1
#
_entry.id   AF-A0A9C6W9A5-F1
#
_cell.length_a   1.000
_cell.length_b   1.000
_cell.length_c   1.000
_cell.angle_alpha   90.00
_cell.angle_beta   90.00
_cell.angle_gamma   90.00
#
_symmetry.space_group_name_H-M   'P 1'
#
loop_
_entity.id
_entity.type
_entity.pdbx_description
1 polymer ?
#
loop_
_entity_poly.entity_id
_entity_poly.type
_entity_poly.pdbx_seq_one_letter_code
_entity_poly.pdbx_strand_id
1 'polypeptide(L)'
;MRLLLLTLLLALLEWEQVRGVDYCFKTDPKRPQTLEFSSKSVYNRVSGHDAEKFNVPGCKATKMWIYHRHGTRLMEKDDIEKSKRLGELRDLIKGNYDKMQTSPDTNTLCDADLDELQKWRWNSSITVDLDEHLTEQGYEDLRNSAKRYQSYYPELLPRTYNSTYYRVRNQNLMLNIVPKLIFDFLVRSY
;
A
#
# COMPACT_ATOMS: atom_id res chain seq x y z
N MET A 1 -6.93 -23.95 53.17
CA MET A 1 -7.75 -23.85 51.95
C MET A 1 -7.86 -22.45 51.38
N ARG A 2 -8.27 -21.41 52.14
CA ARG A 2 -8.37 -20.03 51.63
C ARG A 2 -7.06 -19.42 51.10
N LEU A 3 -5.93 -19.69 51.76
CA LEU A 3 -4.62 -19.18 51.33
C LEU A 3 -4.15 -19.79 50.00
N LEU A 4 -4.40 -21.09 49.79
CA LEU A 4 -4.07 -21.81 48.56
C LEU A 4 -4.90 -21.35 47.35
N LEU A 5 -6.17 -21.02 47.58
CA LEU A 5 -7.05 -20.44 46.56
C LEU A 5 -6.61 -19.03 46.14
N LEU A 6 -6.18 -18.21 47.11
CA LEU A 6 -5.63 -16.88 46.85
C LEU A 6 -4.32 -16.93 46.07
N THR A 7 -3.41 -17.86 46.39
CA THR A 7 -2.17 -18.04 45.63
C THR A 7 -2.42 -18.57 44.22
N LEU A 8 -3.42 -19.44 44.02
CA LEU A 8 -3.78 -19.92 42.68
C LEU A 8 -4.42 -18.80 41.84
N LEU A 9 -5.29 -17.98 42.43
CA LEU A 9 -5.90 -16.83 41.78
C LEU A 9 -4.86 -15.76 41.40
N LEU A 10 -3.90 -15.49 42.29
CA LEU A 10 -2.79 -14.57 42.00
C LEU A 10 -1.90 -15.11 40.88
N ALA A 11 -1.57 -16.40 40.87
CA ALA A 11 -0.81 -17.03 39.79
C ALA A 11 -1.56 -17.01 38.44
N LEU A 12 -2.90 -17.16 38.44
CA LEU A 12 -3.73 -17.05 37.24
C LEU A 12 -3.82 -15.60 36.72
N LEU A 13 -3.90 -14.62 37.62
CA LEU A 13 -3.90 -13.19 37.26
C LEU A 13 -2.52 -12.73 36.73
N GLU A 14 -1.43 -13.27 37.26
CA GLU A 14 -0.08 -13.03 36.77
C GLU A 14 0.17 -13.71 35.41
N TRP A 15 -0.43 -14.89 35.16
CA TRP A 15 -0.37 -15.56 33.86
C TRP A 15 -1.03 -14.74 32.74
N GLU A 16 -2.10 -14.01 33.06
CA GLU A 16 -2.76 -13.13 32.08
C GLU A 16 -1.95 -11.87 31.76
N GLN A 17 -1.11 -11.38 32.70
CA GLN A 17 -0.31 -10.16 32.53
C GLN A 17 1.02 -10.37 31.77
N VAL A 18 1.56 -11.60 31.71
CA VAL A 18 2.84 -11.89 31.03
C VAL A 18 2.67 -12.07 29.51
N ARG A 19 1.44 -12.21 29.00
CA ARG A 19 1.18 -12.00 27.57
C ARG A 19 1.17 -10.50 27.29
N GLY A 20 2.37 -9.95 27.10
CA GLY A 20 2.59 -8.61 26.59
C GLY A 20 1.62 -8.35 25.45
N VAL A 21 0.92 -7.21 25.52
CA VAL A 21 -0.18 -6.79 24.61
C VAL A 21 0.01 -7.39 23.22
N ASP A 22 -0.80 -8.41 22.93
CA ASP A 22 -0.73 -9.23 21.71
C ASP A 22 -1.21 -8.40 20.51
N TYR A 23 -0.38 -7.47 20.05
CA TYR A 23 -0.68 -6.65 18.90
C TYR A 23 -0.53 -7.49 17.63
N CYS A 24 -1.65 -7.64 16.91
CA CYS A 24 -1.71 -8.32 15.62
C CYS A 24 -1.84 -7.32 14.47
N PHE A 25 -0.94 -7.38 13.50
CA PHE A 25 -1.04 -6.59 12.27
C PHE A 25 -2.28 -6.94 11.44
N LYS A 26 -2.73 -8.20 11.48
CA LYS A 26 -3.89 -8.69 10.76
C LYS A 26 -5.19 -8.02 11.20
N THR A 27 -5.36 -7.85 12.52
CA THR A 27 -6.60 -7.32 13.10
C THR A 27 -6.57 -5.83 13.32
N ASP A 28 -5.42 -5.17 13.19
CA ASP A 28 -5.33 -3.71 13.24
C ASP A 28 -6.09 -3.09 12.04
N PRO A 29 -7.22 -2.39 12.26
CA PRO A 29 -7.97 -1.75 11.19
C PRO A 29 -7.26 -0.51 10.64
N LYS A 30 -6.41 0.15 11.45
CA LYS A 30 -5.71 1.38 11.08
C LYS A 30 -4.51 1.07 10.19
N ARG A 31 -3.84 -0.06 10.38
CA ARG A 31 -2.64 -0.50 9.62
C ARG A 31 -1.60 0.62 9.42
N PRO A 32 -1.14 1.29 10.48
CA PRO A 32 -0.25 2.45 10.38
C PRO A 32 1.06 2.14 9.63
N GLN A 33 1.58 0.92 9.71
CA GLN A 33 2.81 0.45 9.05
C GLN A 33 2.82 0.64 7.53
N THR A 34 1.66 0.68 6.90
CA THR A 34 1.57 0.84 5.44
C THR A 34 1.82 2.29 4.97
N LEU A 35 1.97 3.23 5.92
CA LEU A 35 2.50 4.57 5.65
C LEU A 35 4.04 4.57 5.61
N GLU A 36 4.68 3.55 6.18
CA GLU A 36 6.14 3.45 6.38
C GLU A 36 6.87 2.78 5.22
N PHE A 37 6.23 2.66 4.05
CA PHE A 37 6.87 2.11 2.84
C PHE A 37 7.66 3.15 2.03
N SER A 38 7.97 4.31 2.62
CA SER A 38 8.75 5.38 1.99
C SER A 38 8.17 5.75 0.61
N SER A 39 9.00 5.76 -0.44
CA SER A 39 8.59 6.04 -1.82
C SER A 39 7.66 4.98 -2.44
N LYS A 40 7.33 3.89 -1.74
CA LYS A 40 6.40 2.83 -2.19
C LYS A 40 5.04 2.90 -1.49
N SER A 41 4.83 3.85 -0.58
CA SER A 41 3.51 4.08 0.04
C SER A 41 2.48 4.51 -1.02
N VAL A 42 1.29 3.91 -0.97
CA VAL A 42 0.24 4.12 -1.99
C VAL A 42 -0.28 5.56 -1.94
N TYR A 43 -0.49 6.16 -3.12
CA TYR A 43 -0.80 7.58 -3.25
C TYR A 43 -2.07 7.99 -2.51
N ASN A 44 -3.16 7.21 -2.63
CA ASN A 44 -4.42 7.49 -1.95
C ASN A 44 -4.32 7.48 -0.42
N ARG A 45 -3.32 6.78 0.13
CA ARG A 45 -3.10 6.66 1.57
C ARG A 45 -2.35 7.85 2.13
N VAL A 46 -1.42 8.43 1.36
CA VAL A 46 -0.58 9.55 1.79
C VAL A 46 -1.17 10.90 1.39
N SER A 47 -1.81 11.01 0.23
CA SER A 47 -2.27 12.29 -0.32
C SER A 47 -3.51 12.88 0.39
N GLY A 48 -4.11 12.14 1.33
CA GLY A 48 -5.33 12.54 2.02
C GLY A 48 -6.55 12.67 1.08
N HIS A 49 -7.74 12.65 1.66
CA HIS A 49 -8.98 12.96 0.93
C HIS A 49 -9.28 14.47 0.91
N ASP A 50 -8.64 15.24 1.80
CA ASP A 50 -9.05 16.60 2.19
C ASP A 50 -8.01 17.68 1.85
N ALA A 51 -7.19 17.48 0.81
CA ALA A 51 -6.35 18.57 0.32
C ALA A 51 -7.25 19.66 -0.29
N GLU A 52 -7.65 20.65 0.51
CA GLU A 52 -8.53 21.74 0.09
C GLU A 52 -7.98 22.43 -1.16
N LYS A 53 -8.88 22.70 -2.12
CA LYS A 53 -8.52 23.52 -3.27
C LYS A 53 -8.18 24.92 -2.78
N PHE A 54 -6.91 25.29 -2.91
CA PHE A 54 -6.48 26.66 -2.64
C PHE A 54 -7.09 27.61 -3.68
N ASN A 55 -8.00 28.48 -3.24
CA ASN A 55 -8.66 29.47 -4.10
C ASN A 55 -8.20 30.88 -3.71
N VAL A 56 -7.64 31.61 -4.68
CA VAL A 56 -7.22 33.00 -4.48
C VAL A 56 -8.36 33.93 -4.90
N PRO A 57 -8.91 34.77 -4.00
CA PRO A 57 -10.03 35.64 -4.34
C PRO A 57 -9.76 36.53 -5.55
N GLY A 58 -10.70 36.61 -6.49
CA GLY A 58 -10.59 37.41 -7.71
C GLY A 58 -9.63 36.86 -8.77
N CYS A 59 -9.01 35.70 -8.54
CA CYS A 59 -8.10 35.06 -9.50
C CYS A 59 -8.74 33.84 -10.16
N LYS A 60 -8.36 33.61 -11.42
CA LYS A 60 -8.73 32.43 -12.20
C LYS A 60 -7.47 31.78 -12.75
N ALA A 61 -7.40 30.45 -12.67
CA ALA A 61 -6.29 29.71 -13.23
C ALA A 61 -6.34 29.79 -14.77
N THR A 62 -5.23 30.16 -15.41
CA THR A 62 -5.15 30.33 -16.87
C THR A 62 -4.25 29.29 -17.55
N LYS A 63 -3.30 28.71 -16.79
CA LYS A 63 -2.38 27.66 -17.22
C LYS A 63 -2.06 26.76 -16.03
N MET A 64 -1.71 25.52 -16.31
CA MET A 64 -1.28 24.55 -15.31
C MET A 64 -0.15 23.68 -15.89
N TRP A 65 0.82 23.36 -15.04
CA TRP A 65 1.84 22.36 -15.31
C TRP A 65 1.71 21.25 -14.28
N ILE A 66 1.66 20.01 -14.75
CA ILE A 66 1.58 18.83 -13.88
C ILE A 66 2.88 18.07 -14.02
N TYR A 67 3.57 17.87 -12.90
CA TYR A 67 4.66 16.91 -12.79
C TYR A 67 4.17 15.76 -11.90
N HIS A 68 3.97 14.60 -12.50
CA HIS A 68 3.37 13.46 -11.83
C HIS A 68 4.28 12.24 -11.97
N ARG A 69 4.49 11.52 -10.86
CA ARG A 69 5.21 10.24 -10.87
C ARG A 69 4.36 9.16 -11.54
N HIS A 70 4.97 8.06 -11.98
CA HIS A 70 4.22 6.84 -12.27
C HIS A 70 3.37 6.41 -11.05
N GLY A 71 2.29 5.66 -11.31
CA GLY A 71 1.50 5.05 -10.25
C GLY A 71 2.19 3.83 -9.63
N THR A 72 1.49 3.16 -8.72
CA THR A 72 1.95 1.91 -8.09
C THR A 72 2.27 0.84 -9.13
N ARG A 73 3.52 0.36 -9.14
CA ARG A 73 4.05 -0.60 -10.11
C ARG A 73 4.55 -1.87 -9.45
N LEU A 74 4.71 -2.92 -10.26
CA LEU A 74 5.44 -4.11 -9.88
C LEU A 74 6.94 -3.79 -9.67
N MET A 75 7.60 -4.72 -9.00
CA MET A 75 9.01 -4.60 -8.66
C MET A 75 9.89 -4.71 -9.91
N GLU A 76 11.16 -4.33 -9.77
CA GLU A 76 12.15 -4.56 -10.81
C GLU A 76 12.47 -6.06 -10.90
N LYS A 77 12.96 -6.49 -12.06
CA LYS A 77 13.30 -7.89 -12.35
C LYS A 77 14.09 -8.57 -11.23
N ASP A 78 15.14 -7.92 -10.74
CA ASP A 78 16.02 -8.49 -9.71
C ASP A 78 15.28 -8.73 -8.38
N ASP A 79 14.35 -7.85 -8.03
CA ASP A 79 13.53 -7.97 -6.82
C ASP A 79 12.44 -9.03 -6.99
N ILE A 80 11.86 -9.18 -8.18
CA ILE A 80 10.94 -10.28 -8.50
C ILE A 80 11.63 -11.64 -8.30
N GLU A 81 12.85 -11.79 -8.83
CA GLU A 81 13.62 -13.03 -8.68
C GLU A 81 13.96 -13.34 -7.22
N LYS A 82 14.39 -12.33 -6.45
CA LYS A 82 14.67 -12.49 -5.01
C LYS A 82 13.41 -12.81 -4.21
N SER A 83 12.27 -12.22 -4.57
CA SER A 83 11.01 -12.37 -3.81
C SER A 83 10.45 -13.78 -3.84
N LYS A 84 10.80 -14.60 -4.85
CA LYS A 84 10.44 -16.02 -4.89
C LYS A 84 10.97 -16.79 -3.67
N ARG A 85 12.08 -16.33 -3.09
CA ARG A 85 12.72 -16.95 -1.91
C ARG A 85 12.06 -16.57 -0.58
N LEU A 86 11.13 -15.63 -0.56
CA LEU A 86 10.39 -15.28 0.66
C LEU A 86 9.57 -16.47 1.19
N GLY A 87 9.22 -17.44 0.33
CA GLY A 87 8.64 -18.72 0.76
C GLY A 87 9.58 -19.52 1.66
N GLU A 88 10.89 -19.52 1.36
CA GLU A 88 11.91 -20.17 2.19
C GLU A 88 11.93 -19.55 3.59
N LEU A 89 11.89 -18.21 3.68
CA LEU A 89 11.86 -17.50 4.95
C LEU A 89 10.59 -17.83 5.76
N ARG A 90 9.42 -17.84 5.11
CA ARG A 90 8.16 -18.25 5.73
C ARG A 90 8.28 -19.65 6.34
N ASP A 91 8.83 -20.61 5.58
CA ASP A 91 8.94 -22.01 6.01
C ASP A 91 9.90 -22.18 7.18
N LEU A 92 10.99 -21.39 7.21
CA LEU A 92 11.90 -21.33 8.36
C LEU A 92 11.20 -20.77 9.61
N ILE A 93 10.43 -19.69 9.48
CA ILE A 93 9.66 -19.12 10.59
C ILE A 93 8.67 -20.16 11.10
N LYS A 94 7.87 -20.76 10.22
CA LYS A 94 6.91 -21.82 10.58
C LYS A 94 7.60 -22.97 11.31
N GLY A 95 8.70 -23.48 10.76
CA GLY A 95 9.44 -24.60 11.34
C GLY A 95 9.98 -24.32 12.74
N ASN A 96 10.28 -23.06 13.08
CA ASN A 96 10.69 -22.68 14.42
C ASN A 96 9.52 -22.76 15.43
N TYR A 97 8.33 -22.30 15.04
CA TYR A 97 7.12 -22.43 15.87
C TYR A 97 6.71 -23.90 16.06
N ASP A 98 6.78 -24.70 14.99
CA ASP A 98 6.42 -26.13 15.05
C ASP A 98 7.37 -26.93 15.97
N LYS A 99 8.67 -26.62 15.97
CA LYS A 99 9.69 -27.32 16.77
C LYS A 99 9.67 -26.94 18.25
N MET A 100 9.41 -25.68 18.57
CA MET A 100 9.36 -25.23 19.97
C MET A 100 8.13 -25.78 20.71
N GLN A 101 7.07 -26.16 19.98
CA GLN A 101 5.75 -26.54 20.53
C GLN A 101 5.08 -25.44 21.39
N THR A 102 5.75 -24.31 21.56
CA THR A 102 5.34 -23.13 22.30
C THR A 102 5.80 -21.87 21.56
N SER A 103 5.18 -20.74 21.85
CA SER A 103 5.63 -19.44 21.36
C SER A 103 7.07 -19.13 21.84
N PRO A 104 7.88 -18.42 21.05
CA PRO A 104 9.15 -17.85 21.53
C PRO A 104 8.98 -17.04 22.82
N ASP A 105 10.02 -16.99 23.65
CA ASP A 105 9.98 -16.22 24.90
C ASP A 105 9.97 -14.69 24.67
N THR A 106 10.38 -14.24 23.47
CA THR A 106 10.40 -12.82 23.08
C THR A 106 10.04 -12.64 21.60
N ASN A 107 9.41 -11.50 21.27
CA ASN A 107 9.06 -11.10 19.89
C ASN A 107 8.20 -12.13 19.13
N THR A 108 7.30 -12.79 19.85
CA THR A 108 6.34 -13.74 19.30
C THR A 108 5.37 -13.01 18.37
N LEU A 109 5.12 -13.61 17.20
CA LEU A 109 4.02 -13.24 16.34
C LEU A 109 2.73 -13.69 17.01
N CYS A 110 1.75 -12.81 17.09
CA CYS A 110 0.43 -13.22 17.55
C CYS A 110 -0.14 -14.35 16.67
N ASP A 111 -1.05 -15.15 17.23
CA ASP A 111 -1.62 -16.32 16.54
C ASP A 111 -2.25 -15.92 15.19
N ALA A 112 -2.93 -14.77 15.12
CA ALA A 112 -3.61 -14.32 13.92
C ALA A 112 -2.64 -13.97 12.78
N ASP A 113 -1.49 -13.38 13.10
CA ASP A 113 -0.44 -13.02 12.14
C ASP A 113 0.35 -14.25 11.70
N LEU A 114 0.65 -15.17 12.63
CA LEU A 114 1.27 -16.46 12.32
C LEU A 114 0.39 -17.26 11.36
N ASP A 115 -0.91 -17.33 11.61
CA ASP A 115 -1.90 -17.97 10.75
C ASP A 115 -1.91 -17.42 9.33
N GLU A 116 -1.77 -16.09 9.20
CA GLU A 116 -1.73 -15.41 7.90
C GLU A 116 -0.41 -15.70 7.18
N LEU A 117 0.70 -15.60 7.90
CA LEU A 117 2.03 -15.89 7.38
C LEU A 117 2.14 -17.31 6.85
N GLN A 118 1.57 -18.29 7.55
CA GLN A 118 1.55 -19.70 7.10
C GLN A 118 0.77 -19.91 5.81
N LYS A 119 -0.29 -19.13 5.58
CA LYS A 119 -1.14 -19.18 4.37
C LYS A 119 -0.56 -18.36 3.23
N TRP A 120 0.30 -17.38 3.53
CA TRP A 120 0.93 -16.52 2.55
C TRP A 120 1.76 -17.34 1.55
N ARG A 121 1.68 -16.98 0.28
CA ARG A 121 2.48 -17.57 -0.79
C ARG A 121 2.82 -16.51 -1.83
N TRP A 122 3.99 -16.64 -2.45
CA TRP A 122 4.34 -15.81 -3.60
C TRP A 122 3.31 -16.02 -4.72
N ASN A 123 2.82 -14.92 -5.32
CA ASN A 123 1.95 -15.00 -6.48
C ASN A 123 2.79 -15.31 -7.72
N SER A 124 2.74 -16.55 -8.19
CA SER A 124 3.48 -17.01 -9.37
C SER A 124 3.10 -16.30 -10.68
N SER A 125 1.98 -15.57 -10.69
CA SER A 125 1.60 -14.73 -11.83
C SER A 125 2.44 -13.45 -11.93
N ILE A 126 3.19 -13.09 -10.89
CA ILE A 126 4.16 -11.98 -10.93
C ILE A 126 5.48 -12.54 -11.47
N THR A 127 5.64 -12.39 -12.77
CA THR A 127 6.80 -12.86 -13.54
C THR A 127 7.70 -11.71 -13.95
N VAL A 128 8.93 -12.02 -14.33
CA VAL A 128 9.96 -11.02 -14.67
C VAL A 128 9.61 -10.19 -15.90
N ASP A 129 8.85 -10.73 -16.85
CA ASP A 129 8.34 -9.99 -18.01
C ASP A 129 7.32 -8.92 -17.65
N LEU A 130 6.76 -8.97 -16.43
CA LEU A 130 5.89 -7.95 -15.87
C LEU A 130 6.65 -6.94 -15.00
N ASP A 131 7.99 -6.88 -15.11
CA ASP A 131 8.78 -5.95 -14.31
C ASP A 131 8.33 -4.50 -14.54
N GLU A 132 8.25 -3.77 -13.43
CA GLU A 132 7.81 -2.37 -13.39
C GLU A 132 6.43 -2.07 -14.03
N HIS A 133 5.64 -3.07 -14.40
CA HIS A 133 4.30 -2.87 -14.96
C HIS A 133 3.38 -2.21 -13.94
N LEU A 134 2.48 -1.35 -14.43
CA LEU A 134 1.52 -0.67 -13.57
C LEU A 134 0.53 -1.70 -13.00
N THR A 135 0.36 -1.68 -11.68
CA THR A 135 -0.65 -2.49 -11.00
C THR A 135 -2.02 -1.86 -11.15
N GLU A 136 -3.09 -2.61 -10.90
CA GLU A 136 -4.46 -2.06 -10.86
C GLU A 136 -4.58 -0.88 -9.88
N GLN A 137 -3.96 -0.98 -8.70
CA GLN A 137 -3.88 0.14 -7.77
C GLN A 137 -3.21 1.36 -8.40
N GLY A 138 -2.13 1.15 -9.16
CA GLY A 138 -1.46 2.22 -9.89
C GLY A 138 -2.34 2.88 -10.94
N TYR A 139 -3.20 2.13 -11.63
CA TYR A 139 -4.20 2.70 -12.54
C TYR A 139 -5.20 3.59 -11.80
N GLU A 140 -5.75 3.11 -10.68
CA GLU A 140 -6.71 3.88 -9.88
C GLU A 140 -6.06 5.12 -9.23
N ASP A 141 -4.80 5.03 -8.79
CA ASP A 141 -4.05 6.19 -8.29
C ASP A 141 -4.00 7.31 -9.35
N LEU A 142 -3.62 6.96 -10.59
CA LEU A 142 -3.54 7.93 -11.69
C LEU A 142 -4.92 8.48 -12.08
N ARG A 143 -5.93 7.61 -12.14
CA ARG A 143 -7.31 7.99 -12.47
C ARG A 143 -7.92 8.92 -11.44
N ASN A 144 -7.70 8.66 -10.15
CA ASN A 144 -8.23 9.49 -9.07
C ASN A 144 -7.51 10.85 -9.01
N SER A 145 -6.19 10.88 -9.24
CA SER A 145 -5.45 12.14 -9.42
C SER A 145 -6.01 12.96 -10.57
N ALA A 146 -6.28 12.34 -11.72
CA ALA A 146 -6.88 13.00 -12.88
C ALA A 146 -8.25 13.63 -12.55
N LYS A 147 -9.16 12.84 -11.97
CA LYS A 147 -10.49 13.33 -11.56
C LYS A 147 -10.39 14.49 -10.57
N ARG A 148 -9.44 14.43 -9.63
CA ARG A 148 -9.19 15.51 -8.66
C ARG A 148 -8.77 16.79 -9.38
N TYR A 149 -7.85 16.72 -10.35
CA TYR A 149 -7.43 17.89 -11.12
C TYR A 149 -8.57 18.47 -11.97
N GLN A 150 -9.40 17.65 -12.62
CA GLN A 150 -10.58 18.12 -13.35
C GLN A 150 -11.58 18.82 -12.42
N SER A 151 -11.84 18.24 -11.25
CA SER A 151 -12.71 18.84 -10.24
C SER A 151 -12.18 20.20 -9.77
N TYR A 152 -10.86 20.32 -9.58
CA TYR A 152 -10.26 21.56 -9.10
C TYR A 152 -10.14 22.62 -10.18
N TYR A 153 -9.86 22.25 -11.42
CA TYR A 153 -9.59 23.18 -12.52
C TYR A 153 -10.43 22.86 -13.77
N PRO A 154 -11.77 22.85 -13.68
CA PRO A 154 -12.65 22.43 -14.77
C PRO A 154 -12.54 23.33 -16.01
N GLU A 155 -12.09 24.57 -15.85
CA GLU A 155 -11.88 25.51 -16.95
C GLU A 155 -10.60 25.24 -17.74
N LEU A 156 -9.58 24.65 -17.08
CA LEU A 156 -8.33 24.25 -17.72
C LEU A 156 -8.36 22.79 -18.19
N LEU A 157 -9.19 21.98 -17.56
CA LEU A 157 -9.39 20.56 -17.83
C LEU A 157 -10.89 20.27 -18.01
N PRO A 158 -11.52 20.79 -19.08
CA PRO A 158 -12.91 20.48 -19.38
C PRO A 158 -13.09 18.98 -19.67
N ARG A 159 -14.33 18.51 -19.55
CA ARG A 159 -14.68 17.11 -19.86
C ARG A 159 -14.38 16.72 -21.30
N THR A 160 -14.49 17.68 -22.23
CA THR A 160 -14.26 17.44 -23.65
C THR A 160 -12.81 17.72 -24.01
N TYR A 161 -12.16 16.70 -24.58
CA TYR A 161 -10.76 16.75 -24.95
C TYR A 161 -10.50 17.50 -26.25
N ASN A 162 -9.44 18.33 -26.24
CA ASN A 162 -8.85 18.89 -27.45
C ASN A 162 -7.33 18.80 -27.38
N SER A 163 -6.74 18.05 -28.31
CA SER A 163 -5.31 17.74 -28.35
C SER A 163 -4.41 18.93 -28.65
N THR A 164 -4.95 20.02 -29.19
CA THR A 164 -4.18 21.22 -29.52
C THR A 164 -3.80 22.03 -28.27
N TYR A 165 -4.57 21.91 -27.17
CA TYR A 165 -4.34 22.71 -25.95
C TYR A 165 -3.37 22.08 -24.94
N TYR A 166 -3.00 20.81 -25.11
CA TYR A 166 -2.20 20.09 -24.12
C TYR A 166 -0.92 19.53 -24.71
N ARG A 167 0.16 19.69 -23.95
CA ARG A 167 1.46 19.11 -24.27
C ARG A 167 1.85 18.12 -23.19
N VAL A 168 2.03 16.87 -23.58
CA VAL A 168 2.46 15.79 -22.71
C VAL A 168 3.91 15.42 -23.06
N ARG A 169 4.74 15.18 -22.04
CA ARG A 169 6.10 14.65 -22.20
C ARG A 169 6.31 13.49 -21.23
N ASN A 170 6.94 12.43 -21.69
CA ASN A 170 7.28 11.22 -20.95
C ASN A 170 8.73 10.81 -21.24
N GLN A 171 9.35 10.05 -20.33
CA GLN A 171 10.62 9.37 -20.58
C GLN A 171 10.30 8.01 -21.20
N ASN A 172 10.95 7.66 -22.31
CA ASN A 172 10.70 6.50 -23.21
C ASN A 172 10.96 5.11 -22.60
N LEU A 173 10.40 4.78 -21.44
CA LEU A 173 10.37 3.40 -20.94
C LEU A 173 9.02 2.78 -21.26
N MET A 174 8.98 1.46 -21.48
CA MET A 174 7.78 0.62 -21.66
C MET A 174 6.74 0.76 -20.51
N LEU A 175 7.02 1.63 -19.53
CA LEU A 175 6.18 2.30 -18.54
C LEU A 175 5.20 3.36 -19.14
N ASN A 176 5.06 3.39 -20.46
CA ASN A 176 4.45 4.44 -21.29
C ASN A 176 2.93 4.59 -21.19
N ILE A 177 2.33 4.10 -20.12
CA ILE A 177 0.90 4.27 -19.88
C ILE A 177 0.67 5.49 -18.98
N VAL A 178 1.66 6.08 -18.30
CA VAL A 178 1.40 7.06 -17.23
C VAL A 178 0.91 8.44 -17.72
N PRO A 179 1.62 9.21 -18.57
CA PRO A 179 1.11 10.52 -18.97
C PRO A 179 -0.03 10.39 -19.97
N LYS A 180 -0.07 9.29 -20.73
CA LYS A 180 -1.21 8.95 -21.58
C LYS A 180 -2.42 8.51 -20.77
N LEU A 181 -2.32 7.79 -19.65
CA LEU A 181 -3.45 7.40 -18.79
C LEU A 181 -3.93 8.53 -17.92
N ILE A 182 -3.04 9.30 -17.28
CA ILE A 182 -3.48 10.50 -16.57
C ILE A 182 -4.22 11.37 -17.57
N PHE A 183 -3.71 11.53 -18.78
CA PHE A 183 -4.37 12.30 -19.83
C PHE A 183 -5.65 11.64 -20.40
N ASP A 184 -5.64 10.34 -20.64
CA ASP A 184 -6.81 9.58 -21.11
C ASP A 184 -7.88 9.59 -20.01
N PHE A 185 -7.52 9.54 -18.73
CA PHE A 185 -8.44 9.69 -17.59
C PHE A 185 -8.83 11.15 -17.32
N LEU A 186 -7.94 12.10 -17.58
CA LEU A 186 -8.19 13.54 -17.47
C LEU A 186 -9.13 14.03 -18.56
N VAL A 187 -9.33 13.27 -19.65
CA VAL A 187 -10.09 13.82 -20.78
C VAL A 187 -10.94 12.84 -21.61
N ARG A 188 -10.83 11.52 -21.42
CA ARG A 188 -11.84 10.54 -21.88
C ARG A 188 -12.64 10.04 -20.68
N SER A 189 -13.66 10.82 -20.30
CA SER A 189 -14.78 10.25 -19.57
C SER A 189 -15.58 9.39 -20.56
N TYR A 190 -15.72 8.10 -20.29
CA TYR A 190 -16.77 7.30 -20.90
C TYR A 190 -18.14 7.83 -20.46
#